data_AF-A0A3Z4X614-F1
#
_entry.id   AF-A0A3Z4X614-F1
#
_cell.length_a   1.000
_cell.length_b   1.000
_cell.length_c   1.000
_cell.angle_alpha   90.00
_cell.angle_beta   90.00
_cell.angle_gamma   90.00
#
_symmetry.space_group_name_H-M   'P 1'
#
loop_
_entity.id
_entity.type
_entity.pdbx_description
1 polymer ?
#
loop_
_entity_poly.entity_id
_entity_poly.type
_entity_poly.pdbx_seq_one_letter_code
_entity_poly.pdbx_strand_id
1 'polypeptide(L)'
;MKLFLVAILALLLTGCPGVIRHVDPDYSSTGDWPFRPLEHPPVYAGGNSPEAKKLAGKMFVADVNAYAYYVYLYAKSLNNYAEAKGWRTPMAAPLCEEFIRPTLHDIPSGIYLDPGSRSPQDISRDLSRQIKSLIRGYREDRESFNRAYERHKSSCLVR
;
A
#
# COMPACT_ATOMS: atom_id res chain seq x y z
N MET A 1 34.18 60.25 -20.05
CA MET A 1 33.66 59.35 -18.98
C MET A 1 32.22 58.86 -19.21
N LYS A 2 31.30 59.64 -19.79
CA LYS A 2 29.91 59.17 -20.04
C LYS A 2 29.77 58.10 -21.15
N LEU A 3 30.62 58.14 -22.18
CA LEU A 3 30.58 57.16 -23.30
C LEU A 3 31.04 55.74 -22.90
N PHE A 4 31.99 55.62 -21.97
CA PHE A 4 32.47 54.32 -21.49
C PHE A 4 31.43 53.58 -20.63
N LEU A 5 30.64 54.31 -19.85
CA LEU A 5 29.56 53.73 -19.04
C LEU A 5 28.42 53.18 -19.90
N VAL A 6 28.10 53.83 -21.02
CA VAL A 6 27.06 53.37 -21.96
C VAL A 6 27.50 52.10 -22.70
N ALA A 7 28.79 52.00 -23.06
CA ALA A 7 29.34 50.80 -23.70
C ALA A 7 29.34 49.58 -22.77
N ILE A 8 29.65 49.76 -21.49
CA ILE A 8 29.60 48.69 -20.48
C ILE A 8 28.15 48.26 -20.20
N LEU A 9 27.22 49.22 -20.17
CA LEU A 9 25.79 48.92 -20.03
C LEU A 9 25.24 48.12 -21.23
N ALA A 10 25.67 48.45 -22.45
CA ALA A 10 25.30 47.70 -23.65
C ALA A 10 25.88 46.27 -23.68
N LEU A 11 27.10 46.08 -23.17
CA LEU A 11 27.74 44.77 -23.01
C LEU A 11 27.05 43.91 -21.92
N LEU A 12 26.58 44.52 -20.84
CA LEU A 12 25.80 43.82 -19.80
C LEU A 12 24.39 43.42 -20.29
N LEU A 13 23.79 44.21 -21.19
CA LEU A 13 22.46 43.94 -21.75
C LEU A 13 22.47 42.92 -22.91
N THR A 14 23.63 42.63 -23.50
CA THR A 14 23.77 41.69 -24.64
C THR A 14 24.53 40.41 -24.29
N GLY A 15 24.98 40.27 -23.03
CA GLY A 15 25.87 39.20 -22.55
C GLY A 15 25.21 37.95 -21.95
N CYS A 16 23.93 37.68 -22.22
CA CYS A 16 23.35 36.36 -21.96
C CYS A 16 23.12 35.62 -23.29
N PRO A 17 24.13 34.96 -23.87
CA PRO A 17 23.86 33.98 -24.90
C PRO A 17 23.13 32.84 -24.21
N GLY A 18 21.92 32.55 -24.68
CA GLY A 18 21.09 31.46 -24.20
C GLY A 18 21.88 30.17 -24.20
N VAL A 19 22.20 29.67 -23.01
CA VAL A 19 22.24 28.23 -22.81
C VAL A 19 20.84 27.77 -23.15
N ILE A 20 20.71 27.08 -24.29
CA ILE A 20 19.57 26.25 -24.59
C ILE A 20 19.55 25.21 -23.47
N ARG A 21 18.88 25.55 -22.37
CA ARG A 21 18.28 24.52 -21.52
C ARG A 21 17.32 23.82 -22.46
N HIS A 22 17.53 22.52 -22.65
CA HIS A 22 16.46 21.64 -23.06
C HIS A 22 15.29 21.94 -22.11
N VAL A 23 14.35 22.75 -22.60
CA VAL A 23 13.01 22.80 -22.03
C VAL A 23 12.41 21.50 -22.51
N ASP A 24 12.48 20.48 -21.67
CA ASP A 24 11.67 19.29 -21.88
C ASP A 24 10.21 19.74 -22.01
N PRO A 25 9.49 19.17 -22.97
CA PRO A 25 8.26 19.74 -23.50
C PRO A 25 7.20 19.83 -22.42
N ASP A 26 6.41 20.90 -22.51
CA ASP A 26 5.15 21.15 -21.82
C ASP A 26 4.46 19.86 -21.34
N TYR A 27 4.65 19.51 -20.06
CA TYR A 27 3.71 18.62 -19.38
C TYR A 27 2.55 19.47 -18.91
N SER A 28 1.63 19.64 -19.85
CA SER A 28 0.32 20.20 -19.61
C SER A 28 -0.38 19.47 -18.45
N SER A 29 -0.83 20.26 -17.47
CA SER A 29 -2.24 20.24 -17.05
C SER A 29 -2.84 18.86 -16.73
N THR A 30 -2.40 18.24 -15.64
CA THR A 30 -3.37 17.65 -14.72
C THR A 30 -3.72 18.74 -13.71
N GLY A 31 -4.88 19.36 -13.90
CA GLY A 31 -5.39 20.38 -13.00
C GLY A 31 -5.41 19.88 -11.56
N ASP A 32 -4.95 20.73 -10.64
CA ASP A 32 -5.08 20.61 -9.18
C ASP A 32 -4.04 19.78 -8.41
N TRP A 33 -2.85 19.54 -8.94
CA TRP A 33 -1.73 19.03 -8.12
C TRP A 33 -0.88 20.16 -7.51
N PRO A 34 -0.81 20.32 -6.18
CA PRO A 34 -0.17 21.48 -5.55
C PRO A 34 1.35 21.34 -5.37
N PHE A 35 1.93 20.18 -5.68
CA PHE A 35 3.35 19.91 -5.51
C PHE A 35 4.09 19.92 -6.85
N ARG A 36 5.27 20.54 -6.85
CA ARG A 36 6.20 20.41 -7.98
C ARG A 36 6.77 19.00 -8.00
N PRO A 37 7.07 18.42 -9.18
CA PRO A 37 7.79 17.17 -9.27
C PRO A 37 9.12 17.23 -8.51
N LEU A 38 9.50 16.10 -7.92
CA LEU A 38 10.79 15.98 -7.25
C LEU A 38 11.92 16.18 -8.26
N GLU A 39 12.89 17.02 -7.91
CA GLU A 39 14.07 17.25 -8.76
C GLU A 39 14.95 15.99 -8.86
N HIS A 40 15.80 15.92 -9.88
CA HIS A 40 16.72 14.80 -10.04
C HIS A 40 17.82 14.81 -8.97
N PRO A 41 18.30 13.63 -8.53
CA PRO A 41 19.38 13.56 -7.56
C PRO A 41 20.68 14.17 -8.12
N PRO A 42 21.56 14.68 -7.25
CA PRO A 42 22.87 15.17 -7.67
C PRO A 42 23.65 14.06 -8.36
N VAL A 43 24.43 14.43 -9.38
CA VAL A 43 25.29 13.52 -10.15
C VAL A 43 26.75 13.86 -9.87
N TYR A 44 27.56 12.83 -9.66
CA TYR A 44 28.99 13.03 -9.41
C TYR A 44 29.71 13.54 -10.67
N ALA A 45 30.16 14.79 -10.62
CA ALA A 45 30.82 15.46 -11.75
C ALA A 45 32.28 15.01 -11.98
N GLY A 46 32.90 14.30 -11.03
CA GLY A 46 34.30 13.89 -11.13
C GLY A 46 35.30 15.04 -11.02
N GLY A 47 36.55 14.79 -11.41
CA GLY A 47 37.62 15.79 -11.42
C GLY A 47 38.80 15.33 -12.27
N ASN A 48 39.49 16.28 -12.89
CA ASN A 48 40.59 15.98 -13.82
C ASN A 48 41.93 15.68 -13.12
N SER A 49 42.08 16.06 -11.84
CA SER A 49 43.24 15.75 -11.00
C SER A 49 42.84 15.01 -9.71
N PRO A 50 43.78 14.35 -9.00
CA PRO A 50 43.50 13.71 -7.71
C PRO A 50 42.91 14.67 -6.66
N GLU A 51 43.41 15.90 -6.59
CA GLU A 51 42.95 16.93 -5.66
C GLU A 51 41.55 17.42 -6.03
N ALA A 52 41.30 17.63 -7.33
CA ALA A 52 39.98 17.99 -7.84
C ALA A 52 38.96 16.88 -7.58
N LYS A 53 39.33 15.59 -7.75
CA LYS A 53 38.46 14.44 -7.41
C LYS A 53 38.13 14.40 -5.92
N LYS A 54 39.10 14.67 -5.04
CA LYS A 54 38.88 14.71 -3.59
C LYS A 54 37.92 15.83 -3.20
N LEU A 55 38.05 17.02 -3.80
CA LEU A 55 37.14 18.14 -3.56
C LEU A 55 35.74 17.85 -4.11
N ALA A 56 35.64 17.37 -5.35
CA ALA A 56 34.38 16.98 -5.98
C ALA A 56 33.65 15.90 -5.17
N GLY A 57 34.38 14.93 -4.61
CA GLY A 57 33.81 13.90 -3.74
C GLY A 57 33.19 14.48 -2.46
N LYS A 58 33.87 15.44 -1.82
CA LYS A 58 33.33 16.11 -0.61
C LYS A 58 32.09 16.93 -0.92
N MET A 59 32.11 17.68 -2.03
CA MET A 59 30.95 18.47 -2.46
C MET A 59 29.77 17.57 -2.81
N PHE A 60 30.02 16.49 -3.55
CA PHE A 60 28.98 15.52 -3.90
C PHE A 60 28.33 14.89 -2.67
N VAL A 61 29.10 14.52 -1.64
CA VAL A 61 28.52 14.00 -0.38
C VAL A 61 27.64 15.04 0.30
N ALA A 62 28.05 16.32 0.30
CA ALA A 62 27.22 17.39 0.83
C ALA A 62 25.92 17.57 0.03
N ASP A 63 26.00 17.52 -1.30
CA ASP A 63 24.85 17.62 -2.19
C ASP A 63 23.88 16.44 -2.00
N VAL A 64 24.39 15.21 -1.87
CA VAL A 64 23.58 14.01 -1.60
C VAL A 64 22.87 14.14 -0.26
N ASN A 65 23.55 14.62 0.78
CA ASN A 65 22.94 14.81 2.11
C ASN A 65 21.86 15.90 2.07
N ALA A 66 22.11 17.01 1.39
CA ALA A 66 21.12 18.06 1.19
C ALA A 66 19.91 17.55 0.41
N TYR A 67 20.14 16.77 -0.65
CA TYR A 67 19.09 16.15 -1.45
C TYR A 67 18.27 15.15 -0.63
N ALA A 68 18.90 14.32 0.21
CA ALA A 68 18.19 13.40 1.10
C ALA A 68 17.26 14.16 2.08
N TYR A 69 17.72 15.28 2.63
CA TYR A 69 16.87 16.14 3.47
C TYR A 69 15.71 16.77 2.68
N TYR A 70 15.97 17.24 1.46
CA TYR A 70 14.93 17.74 0.56
C TYR A 70 13.87 16.69 0.26
N VAL A 71 14.26 15.46 -0.09
CA VAL A 71 13.34 14.34 -0.34
C VAL A 71 12.50 14.02 0.90
N TYR A 72 13.13 14.01 2.08
CA TYR A 72 12.42 13.80 3.34
C TYR A 72 11.34 14.86 3.59
N LEU A 73 11.66 16.14 3.42
CA LEU A 73 10.70 17.22 3.58
C LEU A 73 9.58 17.16 2.53
N TYR A 74 9.95 16.85 1.29
CA TYR A 74 8.98 16.66 0.20
C TYR A 74 7.98 15.56 0.55
N ALA A 75 8.46 14.36 0.91
CA ALA A 75 7.62 13.25 1.32
C ALA A 75 6.74 13.59 2.54
N LYS A 76 7.29 14.29 3.54
CA LYS A 76 6.53 14.74 4.71
C LYS A 76 5.40 15.69 4.32
N SER A 77 5.67 16.67 3.47
CA SER A 77 4.66 17.63 3.01
C SER A 77 3.55 16.96 2.19
N LEU A 78 3.90 15.98 1.36
CA LEU A 78 2.93 15.15 0.64
C LEU A 78 2.02 14.38 1.59
N ASN A 79 2.59 13.72 2.61
CA ASN A 79 1.81 12.98 3.60
C ASN A 79 0.87 13.91 4.38
N ASN A 80 1.37 15.06 4.84
CA ASN A 80 0.55 16.04 5.54
C ASN A 80 -0.60 16.57 4.66
N TYR A 81 -0.36 16.78 3.37
CA TYR A 81 -1.41 17.19 2.44
C TYR A 81 -2.44 16.08 2.21
N ALA A 82 -1.98 14.83 2.04
CA ALA A 82 -2.86 13.68 1.92
C ALA A 82 -3.77 13.56 3.15
N GLU A 83 -3.21 13.63 4.36
CA GLU A 83 -3.96 13.64 5.63
C GLU A 83 -4.96 14.80 5.69
N ALA A 84 -4.55 16.02 5.32
CA ALA A 84 -5.43 17.20 5.28
C ALA A 84 -6.59 17.06 4.27
N LYS A 85 -6.39 16.28 3.21
CA LYS A 85 -7.45 15.90 2.24
C LYS A 85 -8.26 14.68 2.68
N GLY A 86 -8.07 14.21 3.91
CA GLY A 86 -8.81 13.09 4.49
C GLY A 86 -8.32 11.73 4.01
N TRP A 87 -7.18 11.66 3.32
CA TRP A 87 -6.55 10.39 3.01
C TRP A 87 -6.11 9.72 4.31
N ARG A 88 -6.46 8.45 4.44
CA ARG A 88 -6.01 7.59 5.53
C ARG A 88 -5.24 6.45 4.90
N THR A 89 -4.20 5.99 5.59
CA THR A 89 -3.57 4.72 5.25
C THR A 89 -4.67 3.67 5.15
N PRO A 90 -4.82 2.99 4.01
CA PRO A 90 -5.85 1.96 3.89
C PRO A 90 -5.60 0.94 5.00
N MET A 91 -6.67 0.61 5.73
CA MET A 91 -6.63 -0.55 6.60
C MET A 91 -6.34 -1.73 5.68
N ALA A 92 -5.11 -2.22 5.71
CA ALA A 92 -4.83 -3.50 5.06
C ALA A 92 -5.80 -4.48 5.71
N ALA A 93 -6.64 -5.14 4.90
CA ALA A 93 -7.39 -6.28 5.40
C ALA A 93 -6.38 -7.18 6.11
N PRO A 94 -6.66 -7.63 7.35
CA PRO A 94 -5.71 -8.41 8.09
C PRO A 94 -5.23 -9.55 7.18
N LEU A 95 -3.92 -9.62 6.97
CA LEU A 95 -3.33 -10.70 6.21
C LEU A 95 -3.47 -11.94 7.10
N CYS A 96 -4.46 -12.77 6.79
CA CYS A 96 -4.71 -14.03 7.46
C CYS A 96 -4.25 -15.16 6.55
N GLU A 97 -3.81 -16.27 7.14
CA GLU A 97 -3.62 -17.52 6.40
C GLU A 97 -4.96 -18.02 5.84
N GLU A 98 -4.93 -18.85 4.81
CA GLU A 98 -6.15 -19.42 4.22
C GLU A 98 -7.04 -20.08 5.30
N PHE A 99 -8.36 -19.82 5.23
CA PHE A 99 -9.30 -20.48 6.13
C PHE A 99 -9.60 -21.91 5.67
N ILE A 100 -8.97 -22.88 6.33
CA ILE A 100 -9.26 -24.30 6.10
C ILE A 100 -10.57 -24.65 6.82
N ARG A 101 -11.64 -24.83 6.03
CA ARG A 101 -12.94 -25.28 6.56
C ARG A 101 -12.83 -26.72 7.07
N PRO A 102 -13.30 -27.01 8.29
CA PRO A 102 -13.35 -28.39 8.77
C PRO A 102 -14.37 -29.20 7.98
N THR A 103 -14.15 -30.51 7.88
CA THR A 103 -15.15 -31.45 7.37
C THR A 103 -16.36 -31.44 8.31
N LEU A 104 -17.53 -31.11 7.79
CA LEU A 104 -18.80 -31.12 8.51
C LEU A 104 -19.61 -32.35 8.12
N HIS A 105 -20.61 -32.71 8.92
CA HIS A 105 -21.54 -33.77 8.54
C HIS A 105 -22.39 -33.33 7.33
N ASP A 106 -22.73 -34.29 6.48
CA ASP A 106 -23.62 -34.04 5.36
C ASP A 106 -25.04 -33.71 5.84
N ILE A 107 -25.68 -32.77 5.13
CA ILE A 107 -27.10 -32.49 5.33
C ILE A 107 -27.89 -33.65 4.72
N PRO A 108 -28.69 -34.39 5.50
CA PRO A 108 -29.47 -35.49 4.97
C PRO A 108 -30.50 -34.96 3.95
N SER A 109 -30.58 -35.64 2.80
CA SER A 109 -31.53 -35.30 1.72
C SER A 109 -32.98 -35.67 2.07
N GLY A 110 -33.18 -36.54 3.05
CA GLY A 110 -34.49 -37.00 3.50
C GLY A 110 -34.40 -37.81 4.79
N ILE A 111 -35.56 -38.02 5.41
CA ILE A 111 -35.72 -38.88 6.59
C ILE A 111 -36.30 -40.20 6.10
N TYR A 112 -35.60 -41.29 6.37
CA TYR A 112 -36.02 -42.64 5.99
C TYR A 112 -36.42 -43.39 7.25
N LEU A 113 -37.70 -43.77 7.34
CA LEU A 113 -38.21 -44.51 8.49
C LEU A 113 -37.70 -45.96 8.46
N ASP A 114 -37.39 -46.49 9.64
CA ASP A 114 -37.04 -47.90 9.81
C ASP A 114 -38.18 -48.81 9.30
N PRO A 115 -37.91 -49.80 8.43
CA PRO A 115 -38.91 -50.76 7.93
C PRO A 115 -39.68 -51.51 9.04
N GLY A 116 -39.11 -51.59 10.25
CA GLY A 116 -39.75 -52.16 11.43
C GLY A 116 -40.76 -51.23 12.13
N SER A 117 -40.76 -49.93 11.83
CA SER A 117 -41.64 -48.93 12.45
C SER A 117 -43.03 -48.94 11.80
N ARG A 118 -43.89 -49.87 12.24
CA ARG A 118 -45.22 -50.08 11.63
C ARG A 118 -46.37 -49.39 12.37
N SER A 119 -46.20 -49.09 13.65
CA SER A 119 -47.20 -48.35 14.43
C SER A 119 -46.91 -46.84 14.43
N PRO A 120 -47.92 -45.98 14.61
CA PRO A 120 -47.71 -44.54 14.79
C PRO A 120 -46.72 -44.21 15.91
N GLN A 121 -46.72 -45.00 16.99
CA GLN A 121 -45.83 -44.84 18.13
C GLN A 121 -44.38 -45.16 17.78
N ASP A 122 -44.15 -46.23 17.00
CA ASP A 122 -42.81 -46.62 16.56
C ASP A 122 -42.22 -45.60 15.58
N ILE A 123 -43.04 -45.11 14.64
CA ILE A 123 -42.68 -44.05 13.69
C ILE A 123 -42.25 -42.79 14.45
N SER A 124 -43.04 -42.37 15.44
CA SER A 124 -42.73 -41.19 16.27
C SER A 124 -41.40 -41.35 17.02
N ARG A 125 -41.13 -42.55 17.55
CA ARG A 125 -39.90 -42.85 18.28
C ARG A 125 -38.67 -42.89 17.36
N ASP A 126 -38.82 -43.42 16.16
CA ASP A 126 -37.75 -43.45 15.16
C ASP A 126 -37.41 -42.05 14.66
N LEU A 127 -38.42 -41.29 14.23
CA LEU A 127 -38.26 -39.89 13.81
C LEU A 127 -37.58 -39.05 14.90
N SER A 128 -38.00 -39.21 16.15
CA SER A 128 -37.40 -38.52 17.29
C SER A 128 -35.93 -38.86 17.50
N ARG A 129 -35.52 -40.11 17.25
CA ARG A 129 -34.11 -40.53 17.33
C ARG A 129 -33.29 -39.91 16.21
N GLN A 130 -33.80 -39.94 14.98
CA GLN A 130 -33.11 -39.37 13.81
C GLN A 130 -32.94 -37.85 13.97
N ILE A 131 -33.99 -37.13 14.38
CA ILE A 131 -33.92 -35.68 14.64
C ILE A 131 -32.93 -35.37 15.77
N LYS A 132 -32.93 -36.13 16.86
CA LYS A 132 -31.96 -35.94 17.96
C LYS A 132 -30.53 -36.15 17.49
N SER A 133 -30.28 -37.17 16.65
CA SER A 133 -28.96 -37.42 16.08
C SER A 133 -28.52 -36.26 15.18
N LEU A 134 -29.43 -35.75 14.33
CA LEU A 134 -29.18 -34.62 13.46
C LEU A 134 -28.82 -33.35 14.24
N ILE A 135 -29.63 -33.01 15.26
CA ILE A 135 -29.37 -31.84 16.12
C ILE A 135 -28.01 -31.96 16.80
N ARG A 136 -27.64 -33.17 17.25
CA ARG A 136 -26.34 -33.42 17.86
C ARG A 136 -25.20 -33.18 16.85
N GLY A 137 -25.30 -33.73 15.64
CA GLY A 137 -24.33 -33.50 14.57
C GLY A 137 -24.15 -32.01 14.26
N TYR A 138 -25.24 -31.26 14.12
CA TYR A 138 -25.18 -29.80 13.89
C TYR A 138 -24.49 -29.03 15.02
N ARG A 139 -24.67 -29.46 16.28
CA ARG A 139 -23.98 -28.82 17.42
C ARG A 139 -22.49 -29.10 17.38
N GLU A 140 -22.11 -30.35 17.14
CA GLU A 140 -20.71 -30.76 17.00
C GLU A 140 -20.03 -30.03 15.83
N ASP A 141 -20.71 -29.92 14.68
CA ASP A 141 -20.25 -29.20 13.49
C ASP A 141 -20.07 -27.71 13.76
N ARG A 142 -21.05 -27.07 14.41
CA ARG A 142 -20.98 -25.65 14.76
C ARG A 142 -19.80 -25.37 15.68
N GLU A 143 -19.57 -26.22 16.68
CA GLU A 143 -18.44 -26.08 17.58
C GLU A 143 -17.10 -26.28 16.84
N SER A 144 -17.02 -27.27 15.95
CA SER A 144 -15.83 -27.52 15.12
C SER A 144 -15.51 -26.33 14.24
N PHE A 145 -16.52 -25.80 13.54
CA PHE A 145 -16.42 -24.63 12.70
C PHE A 145 -15.98 -23.40 13.50
N ASN A 146 -16.61 -23.13 14.63
CA ASN A 146 -16.27 -21.98 15.48
C ASN A 146 -14.82 -22.07 15.98
N ARG A 147 -14.36 -23.26 16.40
CA ARG A 147 -12.96 -23.46 16.80
C ARG A 147 -11.99 -23.20 15.64
N ALA A 148 -12.30 -23.69 14.44
CA ALA A 148 -11.47 -23.43 13.25
C ALA A 148 -11.44 -21.93 12.92
N TYR A 149 -12.59 -21.26 13.01
CA TYR A 149 -12.72 -19.83 12.75
C TYR A 149 -11.91 -18.98 13.73
N GLU A 150 -11.99 -19.27 15.03
CA GLU A 150 -11.19 -18.55 16.03
C GLU A 150 -9.67 -18.77 15.85
N ARG A 151 -9.24 -19.98 15.46
CA ARG A 151 -7.83 -20.23 15.11
C ARG A 151 -7.39 -19.40 13.91
N HIS A 152 -8.21 -19.34 12.86
CA HIS A 152 -7.91 -18.52 11.69
C HIS A 152 -7.86 -17.03 12.04
N LYS A 153 -8.77 -16.55 12.89
CA LYS A 153 -8.71 -15.18 13.39
C LYS A 153 -7.42 -14.90 14.16
N SER A 154 -6.88 -15.87 14.88
CA SER A 154 -5.61 -15.73 15.58
C SER A 154 -4.38 -15.72 14.66
N SER A 155 -4.46 -16.24 13.44
CA SER A 155 -3.37 -16.16 12.46
C SER A 155 -3.37 -14.85 11.66
N CYS A 156 -4.42 -14.03 11.80
CA CYS A 156 -4.50 -12.73 11.19
C CYS A 156 -3.48 -11.75 11.78
N LEU A 157 -2.68 -11.11 10.91
CA LEU A 157 -1.88 -9.95 11.28
C LEU A 157 -2.81 -8.74 11.47
N VAL A 158 -3.21 -8.48 12.70
CA VAL A 158 -3.93 -7.25 13.08
C VAL A 158 -2.89 -6.16 13.29
N ARG A 159 -2.95 -5.09 12.49
CA ARG A 159 -2.11 -3.89 12.66
C ARG A 159 -2.81 -2.85 13.50
#